data_AF-A0A5S9M328-F1
#
_entry.id   AF-A0A5S9M328-F1
#
_cell.length_a   1.000
_cell.length_b   1.000
_cell.length_c   1.000
_cell.angle_alpha   90.00
_cell.angle_beta   90.00
_cell.angle_gamma   90.00
#
_symmetry.space_group_name_H-M   'P 1'
#
loop_
_entity.id
_entity.type
_entity.pdbx_description
1 polymer ?
#
loop_
_entity_poly.entity_id
_entity_poly.type
_entity_poly.pdbx_seq_one_letter_code
_entity_poly.pdbx_strand_id
1 'polypeptide(L)' 'MLSPHEVVDLVGHEIGGVCPFAIKNGVSVYLDISLKRFETVYPACGSSNSAIELTIKNN' A
#
# COMPACT_ATOMS: atom_id res chain seq x y z
N MET A 1 11.65 2.52 10.12
CA MET A 1 10.42 1.69 10.11
C MET A 1 9.54 2.14 11.26
N LEU A 2 8.24 2.26 11.04
CA LEU A 2 7.27 2.63 12.09
C LEU A 2 7.01 1.45 13.03
N SER A 3 6.67 1.73 14.29
CA SER A 3 6.13 0.74 15.22
C SER A 3 4.67 0.36 14.86
N PRO A 4 4.13 -0.75 15.41
CA PRO A 4 2.75 -1.17 15.15
C PRO A 4 1.69 -0.12 15.54
N HIS A 5 1.94 0.68 16.57
CA HIS A 5 1.03 1.74 16.96
C HIS A 5 1.12 2.93 16.01
N GLU A 6 2.35 3.35 15.66
CA GLU A 6 2.58 4.48 14.76
C GLU A 6 1.98 4.25 13.36
N VAL A 7 1.95 3.02 12.84
CA VAL A 7 1.34 2.77 11.52
C VAL A 7 -0.17 3.02 11.52
N VAL A 8 -0.87 2.67 12.60
CA VAL A 8 -2.30 2.96 12.75
C VAL A 8 -2.52 4.46 12.92
N ASP A 9 -1.68 5.12 13.73
CA ASP A 9 -1.79 6.56 13.99
C ASP A 9 -1.46 7.44 12.78
N LEU A 10 -0.48 7.05 11.98
CA LEU A 10 0.02 7.88 10.87
C LEU A 10 -0.59 7.50 9.53
N VAL A 11 -0.92 6.22 9.30
CA VAL A 11 -1.41 5.73 8.00
C VAL A 11 -2.89 5.35 8.06
N GLY A 12 -3.35 4.81 9.19
CA GLY A 12 -4.75 4.39 9.38
C GLY A 12 -5.02 2.90 9.16
N HIS A 13 -3.97 2.09 9.01
CA HIS A 13 -4.07 0.65 8.80
C HIS A 13 -3.15 -0.12 9.75
N GLU A 14 -3.58 -1.31 10.15
CA GLU A 14 -2.77 -2.24 10.94
C GLU A 14 -1.71 -2.94 10.07
N ILE A 15 -0.66 -3.43 10.73
CA ILE A 15 0.37 -4.27 10.07
C ILE A 15 -0.28 -5.49 9.43
N GLY A 16 0.18 -5.83 8.22
CA GLY A 16 -0.35 -6.93 7.42
C GLY A 16 -1.47 -6.51 6.45
N GLY A 17 -2.15 -5.39 6.71
CA GLY A 17 -3.23 -4.86 5.86
C GLY A 17 -3.00 -3.42 5.37
N VAL A 18 -1.76 -2.92 5.44
CA VAL A 18 -1.42 -1.53 5.11
C VAL A 18 -1.67 -1.25 3.61
N CYS A 19 -2.81 -0.62 3.32
CA CYS A 19 -3.22 -0.25 1.99
C CYS A 19 -2.50 1.03 1.54
N PRO A 20 -2.06 1.15 0.28
CA PRO A 20 -1.53 2.40 -0.25
C PRO A 20 -2.63 3.43 -0.59
N PHE A 21 -3.91 3.05 -0.48
CA PHE A 21 -5.07 3.88 -0.80
C PHE A 21 -5.89 4.19 0.46
N ALA A 22 -6.69 5.27 0.41
CA ALA A 22 -7.56 5.69 1.51
C ALA A 22 -6.83 5.89 2.85
N ILE A 23 -5.57 6.32 2.79
CA ILE A 23 -4.71 6.59 3.94
C ILE A 23 -4.88 8.03 4.45
N LYS A 24 -4.36 8.30 5.66
CA LYS A 24 -4.39 9.63 6.26
C LYS A 24 -3.68 10.68 5.39
N ASN A 25 -4.15 11.93 5.48
CA ASN A 25 -3.60 13.06 4.74
C ASN A 25 -2.12 13.31 5.08
N GLY A 26 -1.36 13.83 4.11
CA GLY A 26 0.05 14.17 4.29
C GLY A 26 1.02 12.99 4.11
N VAL A 27 0.52 11.79 3.85
CA VAL A 27 1.35 10.62 3.53
C VAL A 27 1.58 10.55 2.03
N SER A 28 2.85 10.64 1.61
CA SER A 28 3.23 10.45 0.21
C SER A 28 3.40 8.97 -0.10
N VAL A 29 2.83 8.53 -1.23
CA VAL A 29 2.93 7.14 -1.71
C VAL A 29 3.88 7.10 -2.90
N TYR A 30 4.86 6.21 -2.84
CA TYR A 30 5.84 5.99 -3.90
C TYR A 30 5.75 4.55 -4.39
N LEU A 31 5.89 4.36 -5.70
CA LEU A 31 5.97 3.04 -6.32
C LEU A 31 7.40 2.82 -6.79
N ASP A 32 7.95 1.65 -6.47
CA ASP A 32 9.26 1.25 -6.97
C ASP A 32 9.19 1.05 -8.50
N ILE A 33 10.12 1.64 -9.24
CA ILE A 33 10.14 1.58 -10.72
C ILE A 33 10.21 0.14 -11.23
N SER A 34 10.78 -0.76 -10.45
CA SER A 34 10.94 -2.16 -10.81
C SER A 34 9.62 -2.93 -10.85
N LEU A 35 8.53 -2.39 -10.27
CA LEU A 35 7.18 -2.96 -10.39
C LEU A 35 6.66 -2.96 -11.84
N LYS A 36 7.20 -2.10 -12.71
CA LYS A 36 6.85 -2.05 -14.14
C LYS A 36 7.17 -3.33 -14.92
N ARG A 37 7.98 -4.23 -14.36
CA ARG A 37 8.28 -5.53 -14.98
C ARG A 37 7.13 -6.55 -14.87
N PHE A 38 6.13 -6.25 -14.06
CA PHE A 38 4.95 -7.08 -13.88
C PHE A 38 3.76 -6.43 -14.59
N GLU A 39 2.99 -7.24 -15.31
CA GLU A 39 1.71 -6.80 -15.90
C GLU A 39 0.71 -6.42 -14.79
N THR A 40 0.70 -7.24 -13.73
CA THR A 40 -0.23 -7.15 -12.61
C THR A 40 0.52 -7.14 -11.27
N VAL A 41 0.01 -6.34 -10.32
CA VAL A 41 0.45 -6.32 -8.92
C VAL A 41 -0.76 -6.45 -7.98
N TYR A 42 -0.51 -6.93 -6.75
CA TYR A 42 -1.53 -7.16 -5.72
C TYR A 42 -1.15 -6.48 -4.40
N PRO A 43 -1.32 -5.14 -4.27
CA PRO A 43 -1.13 -4.47 -2.98
C PRO A 43 -2.17 -4.92 -1.95
N ALA A 44 -1.82 -4.78 -0.67
CA ALA A 44 -2.74 -5.01 0.44
C ALA A 44 -3.93 -4.05 0.39
N CYS A 45 -5.08 -4.49 0.89
CA CYS A 45 -6.34 -3.76 0.79
C CYS A 45 -7.10 -3.73 2.13
N GLY A 46 -6.44 -3.30 3.21
CA GLY A 46 -7.10 -2.96 4.48
C GLY A 46 -7.26 -4.11 5.48
N SER A 47 -6.90 -5.35 5.12
CA SER A 47 -6.84 -6.49 6.04
C SER A 47 -5.68 -7.42 5.68
N SER A 48 -5.32 -8.34 6.59
CA SER A 48 -4.25 -9.32 6.34
C SER A 48 -4.56 -10.32 5.22
N ASN A 49 -5.82 -10.41 4.80
CA ASN A 49 -6.31 -11.43 3.87
C ASN A 49 -6.97 -10.81 2.62
N SER A 50 -6.77 -9.51 2.40
CA SER A 50 -7.37 -8.79 1.27
C SER A 50 -6.28 -8.13 0.44
N ALA A 51 -6.35 -8.35 -0.87
CA ALA A 51 -5.53 -7.69 -1.88
C ALA A 51 -6.42 -7.29 -3.07
N ILE A 52 -6.00 -6.27 -3.81
CA ILE A 52 -6.68 -5.84 -5.03
C ILE A 52 -5.76 -6.02 -6.22
N GLU A 53 -6.28 -6.55 -7.32
CA GLU A 53 -5.55 -6.67 -8.58
C GLU A 53 -5.46 -5.32 -9.29
N LEU A 54 -4.26 -4.88 -9.65
CA LEU A 54 -4.03 -3.64 -10.39
C LEU A 54 -2.97 -3.83 -11.47
N THR A 55 -3.09 -3.05 -12.56
CA THR A 55 -2.03 -2.94 -13.57
C THR A 55 -1.14 -1.74 -13.29
N ILE A 56 0.15 -1.86 -13.62
CA ILE A 56 1.08 -0.72 -13.61
C ILE A 56 1.08 -0.10 -15.00
N LYS A 57 0.51 1.11 -15.12
CA LYS A 57 0.50 1.82 -16.40
C LYS A 57 1.92 2.26 -16.76
N ASN A 58 2.36 1.90 -17.96
CA ASN A 58 3.56 2.48 -18.57
C ASN A 58 3.16 3.76 -19.31
N ASN A 59 3.84 4.86 -18.99
CA ASN A 59 3.68 6.15 -19.66
C ASN A 59 4.18 6.10 -21.09
#